data_AF-A0A9X8DQ53-F1
#
_entry.id   AF-A0A9X8DQ53-F1
#
_cell.length_a   1.000
_cell.length_b   1.000
_cell.length_c   1.000
_cell.angle_alpha   90.00
_cell.angle_beta   90.00
_cell.angle_gamma   90.00
#
_symmetry.space_group_name_H-M   'P 1'
#
loop_
_entity.id
_entity.type
_entity.pdbx_description
1 polymer ?
#
loop_
_entity_poly.entity_id
_entity_poly.type
_entity_poly.pdbx_seq_one_letter_code
_entity_poly.pdbx_strand_id
1 'polypeptide(L)'
;KVWERLRLQMSADDVVVELGCGDARWLLHGVQTYGCRAVGVEYDPQVAALAVQRVHALHLQASITISIDDILHPTYRLPDRTTMVIVYAFAETLNVNVKQLLVHQCQHPRTKVISVGVCRSCI
;
A
#
# COMPACT_ATOMS: atom_id res chain seq x y z
N LYS A 1 -14.70 -5.33 7.23
CA LYS A 1 -13.42 -5.56 6.51
C LYS A 1 -12.82 -4.20 6.10
N VAL A 2 -11.50 -4.04 5.98
CA VAL A 2 -10.87 -2.72 5.69
C VAL A 2 -11.45 -2.05 4.45
N TRP A 3 -11.64 -2.80 3.37
CA TRP A 3 -12.24 -2.29 2.13
C TRP A 3 -13.69 -1.78 2.28
N GLU A 4 -14.50 -2.38 3.17
CA GLU A 4 -15.86 -1.89 3.42
C GLU A 4 -15.86 -0.48 4.03
N ARG A 5 -14.87 -0.17 4.88
CA ARG A 5 -14.71 1.17 5.45
C ARG A 5 -14.26 2.21 4.42
N LEU A 6 -13.67 1.75 3.31
CA LEU A 6 -13.13 2.60 2.25
C LEU A 6 -14.03 2.68 1.02
N ARG A 7 -15.07 1.86 0.95
CA ARG A 7 -15.90 1.72 -0.25
C ARG A 7 -16.44 3.06 -0.78
N LEU A 8 -16.84 3.98 0.10
CA LEU A 8 -17.36 5.31 -0.29
C LEU A 8 -16.25 6.33 -0.61
N GLN A 9 -14.99 5.94 -0.45
CA GLN A 9 -13.82 6.81 -0.52
C GLN A 9 -12.84 6.42 -1.62
N MET A 10 -13.17 5.39 -2.41
CA MET A 10 -12.35 4.84 -3.48
C MET A 10 -13.02 5.08 -4.83
N SER A 11 -12.20 5.33 -5.84
CA SER A 11 -12.55 5.54 -7.24
C SER A 11 -11.46 4.98 -8.15
N ALA A 12 -11.72 4.93 -9.45
CA ALA A 12 -10.73 4.50 -10.45
C ALA A 12 -9.53 5.47 -10.58
N ASP A 13 -9.69 6.72 -10.13
CA ASP A 13 -8.64 7.74 -10.18
C ASP A 13 -7.64 7.61 -9.01
N ASP A 14 -7.94 6.76 -8.02
CA ASP A 14 -7.07 6.57 -6.87
C ASP A 14 -5.80 5.79 -7.23
N VAL A 15 -4.70 6.18 -6.59
CA VAL A 15 -3.43 5.47 -6.63
C VAL A 15 -3.15 4.94 -5.23
N VAL A 16 -3.29 3.62 -5.09
CA VAL A 16 -3.10 2.90 -3.84
C VAL A 16 -1.65 2.42 -3.73
N VAL A 17 -0.97 2.73 -2.64
CA VAL A 17 0.34 2.19 -2.33
C VAL A 17 0.23 1.27 -1.12
N GLU A 18 0.69 0.03 -1.24
CA GLU A 18 0.80 -0.90 -0.11
C GLU A 18 2.27 -1.08 0.27
N LEU A 19 2.61 -0.67 1.49
CA LEU A 19 3.95 -0.80 2.05
C LEU A 19 4.06 -2.15 2.77
N GLY A 20 4.92 -3.03 2.28
CA GLY A 20 4.98 -4.44 2.69
C GLY A 20 3.82 -5.24 2.09
N CYS A 21 3.74 -5.28 0.76
CA CYS A 21 2.56 -5.82 0.08
C CYS A 21 2.42 -7.35 0.12
N GLY A 22 3.46 -8.09 0.53
CA GLY A 22 3.40 -9.54 0.67
C GLY A 22 2.94 -10.23 -0.63
N ASP A 23 1.79 -10.92 -0.58
CA ASP A 23 1.20 -11.61 -1.72
C ASP A 23 0.24 -10.75 -2.57
N ALA A 24 0.26 -9.43 -2.38
CA ALA A 24 -0.55 -8.42 -3.06
C ALA A 24 -2.08 -8.58 -2.90
N ARG A 25 -2.56 -9.35 -1.93
CA ARG A 25 -4.02 -9.64 -1.78
C ARG A 25 -4.88 -8.39 -1.67
N TRP A 26 -4.40 -7.33 -1.02
CA TRP A 26 -5.15 -6.09 -0.87
C TRP A 26 -5.18 -5.32 -2.19
N LEU A 27 -4.04 -5.17 -2.87
CA LEU A 27 -3.99 -4.52 -4.18
C LEU A 27 -4.88 -5.22 -5.20
N LEU A 28 -4.82 -6.55 -5.29
CA LEU A 28 -5.65 -7.35 -6.19
C LEU A 28 -7.14 -7.06 -5.95
N HIS A 29 -7.57 -7.11 -4.69
CA HIS A 29 -8.96 -6.80 -4.34
C HIS A 29 -9.34 -5.35 -4.67
N GLY A 30 -8.47 -4.38 -4.34
CA GLY A 30 -8.70 -2.97 -4.59
C GLY A 30 -8.89 -2.66 -6.07
N VAL A 31 -7.95 -3.11 -6.90
CA VAL A 31 -8.01 -2.89 -8.35
C VAL A 31 -9.22 -3.61 -8.98
N GLN A 32 -9.49 -4.86 -8.61
CA GLN A 32 -10.65 -5.59 -9.16
C GLN A 32 -11.99 -4.97 -8.75
N THR A 33 -12.07 -4.39 -7.55
CA THR A 33 -13.32 -3.86 -7.01
C THR A 33 -13.58 -2.42 -7.44
N TYR A 34 -12.53 -1.58 -7.49
CA TYR A 34 -12.66 -0.13 -7.67
C TYR A 34 -12.04 0.39 -8.96
N GLY A 35 -11.31 -0.44 -9.71
CA GLY A 35 -10.64 -0.03 -10.95
C GLY A 35 -9.49 0.95 -10.74
N CYS A 36 -9.02 1.12 -9.49
CA CYS A 36 -7.93 2.01 -9.16
C CYS A 36 -6.59 1.50 -9.71
N ARG A 37 -5.56 2.34 -9.63
CA ARG A 37 -4.17 1.93 -9.84
C ARG A 37 -3.51 1.57 -8.52
N ALA A 38 -2.54 0.67 -8.56
CA ALA A 38 -1.84 0.25 -7.36
C ALA A 38 -0.33 0.04 -7.54
N VAL A 39 0.41 0.31 -6.47
CA VAL A 39 1.83 0.01 -6.32
C VAL A 39 2.02 -0.79 -5.04
N GLY A 40 2.61 -1.98 -5.14
CA GLY A 40 3.04 -2.78 -4.00
C GLY A 40 4.54 -2.66 -3.81
N VAL A 41 4.97 -2.34 -2.58
CA VAL A 41 6.39 -2.31 -2.21
C VAL A 41 6.67 -3.46 -1.26
N GLU A 42 7.63 -4.29 -1.62
CA GLU A 42 8.03 -5.46 -0.84
C GLU A 42 9.56 -5.51 -0.74
N TYR A 43 10.09 -5.76 0.46
CA TYR A 43 11.53 -5.80 0.67
C TYR A 43 12.12 -7.15 0.23
N ASP A 44 11.40 -8.25 0.48
CA ASP A 44 11.89 -9.59 0.13
C ASP A 44 11.63 -9.89 -1.37
N PRO A 45 12.68 -10.09 -2.18
CA PRO A 45 12.54 -10.34 -3.62
C PRO A 45 11.77 -11.64 -3.94
N GLN A 46 11.83 -12.66 -3.07
CA GLN A 46 11.09 -13.91 -3.27
C GLN A 46 9.60 -13.69 -3.05
N VAL A 47 9.24 -12.91 -2.02
CA VAL A 47 7.84 -12.54 -1.75
C VAL A 47 7.30 -11.65 -2.85
N ALA A 48 8.08 -10.66 -3.31
CA ALA A 48 7.72 -9.81 -4.43
C ALA A 48 7.46 -10.62 -5.71
N ALA A 49 8.29 -11.64 -6.00
CA ALA A 49 8.08 -12.52 -7.14
C ALA A 49 6.74 -13.26 -7.08
N LEU A 50 6.31 -13.71 -5.88
CA LEU A 50 4.99 -14.33 -5.69
C LEU A 50 3.86 -13.33 -5.97
N ALA A 51 3.97 -12.08 -5.49
CA ALA A 51 3.00 -11.03 -5.81
C ALA A 51 2.91 -10.76 -7.32
N VAL A 52 4.06 -10.62 -8.00
CA VAL A 52 4.12 -10.43 -9.46
C VAL A 52 3.42 -11.57 -10.18
N GLN A 53 3.70 -12.83 -9.82
CA GLN A 53 3.06 -13.99 -10.43
C GLN A 53 1.53 -13.94 -10.29
N ARG A 54 1.01 -13.55 -9.12
CA ARG A 54 -0.43 -13.44 -8.89
C ARG A 54 -1.07 -12.30 -9.68
N VAL A 55 -0.40 -11.15 -9.76
CA VAL A 55 -0.83 -10.01 -10.60
C VAL A 55 -0.94 -10.44 -12.06
N HIS A 56 0.06 -11.14 -12.58
CA HIS A 56 0.06 -11.66 -13.95
C HIS A 56 -1.00 -12.73 -14.18
N ALA A 57 -1.16 -13.68 -13.26
CA ALA A 57 -2.18 -14.73 -13.36
C ALA A 57 -3.62 -14.18 -13.45
N LEU A 58 -3.84 -13.00 -12.86
CA LEU A 58 -5.12 -12.29 -12.89
C LEU A 58 -5.21 -11.22 -13.98
N HIS A 59 -4.18 -11.09 -14.84
CA HIS A 59 -4.10 -10.12 -15.93
C HIS A 59 -4.19 -8.65 -15.47
N LEU A 60 -3.67 -8.33 -14.28
CA LEU A 60 -3.74 -6.99 -13.68
C LEU A 60 -2.44 -6.19 -13.78
N GLN A 61 -1.45 -6.67 -14.52
CA GLN A 61 -0.13 -6.02 -14.65
C GLN A 61 -0.18 -4.59 -15.25
N ALA A 62 -1.26 -4.23 -15.93
CA ALA A 62 -1.46 -2.86 -16.43
C ALA A 62 -1.87 -1.87 -15.32
N SER A 63 -2.45 -2.39 -14.23
CA SER A 63 -3.01 -1.59 -13.13
C SER A 63 -2.23 -1.72 -11.83
N ILE A 64 -1.48 -2.81 -11.65
CA ILE A 64 -0.69 -3.10 -10.45
C ILE A 64 0.78 -3.23 -10.84
N THR A 65 1.63 -2.44 -10.18
CA THR A 65 3.09 -2.59 -10.23
C THR A 65 3.60 -3.09 -8.89
N ILE A 66 4.52 -4.05 -8.88
CA ILE A 66 5.21 -4.50 -7.68
C ILE A 66 6.67 -4.08 -7.79
N SER A 67 7.20 -3.40 -6.78
CA SER A 67 8.59 -2.96 -6.69
C SER A 67 9.28 -3.59 -5.50
N ILE A 68 10.53 -4.02 -5.70
CA ILE A 68 11.40 -4.48 -4.62
C ILE A 68 12.13 -3.26 -4.07
N ASP A 69 11.82 -2.84 -2.84
CA ASP A 69 12.43 -1.67 -2.22
C ASP A 69 12.38 -1.74 -0.68
N ASP A 70 13.29 -1.02 -0.03
CA ASP A 70 13.30 -0.86 1.42
C ASP A 70 12.59 0.45 1.81
N ILE A 71 11.35 0.33 2.26
CA ILE A 71 10.54 1.46 2.73
C ILE A 71 11.14 2.17 3.96
N LEU A 72 12.10 1.55 4.66
CA LEU A 72 12.81 2.13 5.80
C LEU A 72 14.05 2.91 5.37
N HIS A 73 14.48 2.79 4.12
CA HIS A 73 15.63 3.50 3.61
C HIS A 73 15.33 5.01 3.53
N PRO A 74 16.24 5.90 3.99
CA PRO A 74 15.97 7.34 4.10
C PRO A 74 15.70 8.03 2.75
N THR A 75 16.07 7.41 1.64
CA THR A 75 15.83 7.92 0.28
C THR A 75 14.54 7.40 -0.34
N TYR A 76 13.84 6.44 0.28
CA TYR A 76 12.57 5.93 -0.24
C TYR A 76 11.52 7.04 -0.29
N ARG A 77 10.79 7.13 -1.40
CA ARG A 77 9.74 8.12 -1.61
C ARG A 77 8.49 7.43 -2.17
N LEU A 78 7.33 7.79 -1.61
CA LEU A 78 6.04 7.45 -2.18
C LEU A 78 5.90 8.10 -3.58
N PRO A 79 5.21 7.45 -4.52
CA PRO A 79 4.84 8.08 -5.79
C PRO A 79 4.04 9.38 -5.58
N ASP A 80 4.33 10.43 -6.36
CA ASP A 80 3.71 11.76 -6.20
C ASP A 80 2.18 11.75 -6.25
N ARG A 81 1.58 10.82 -6.99
CA ARG A 81 0.12 10.73 -7.18
C ARG A 81 -0.60 9.88 -6.14
N THR A 82 0.07 9.48 -5.07
CA THR A 82 -0.49 8.58 -4.04
C THR A 82 -1.69 9.21 -3.33
N THR A 83 -2.85 8.56 -3.42
CA THR A 83 -4.08 8.99 -2.73
C THR A 83 -4.43 8.09 -1.55
N MET A 84 -3.92 6.86 -1.53
CA MET A 84 -4.16 5.91 -0.45
C MET A 84 -2.88 5.16 -0.12
N VAL A 85 -2.53 5.07 1.16
CA VAL A 85 -1.46 4.22 1.68
C VAL A 85 -2.06 3.16 2.58
N ILE A 86 -1.78 1.90 2.28
CA ILE A 86 -2.09 0.74 3.12
C ILE A 86 -0.78 0.30 3.77
N VAL A 87 -0.78 0.16 5.08
CA VAL A 87 0.33 -0.40 5.83
C VAL A 87 -0.20 -1.45 6.80
N TYR A 88 0.29 -2.68 6.66
CA TYR A 88 0.06 -3.75 7.63
C TYR A 88 1.35 -3.95 8.40
N ALA A 89 1.41 -3.42 9.62
CA ALA A 89 2.53 -3.62 10.53
C ALA A 89 1.96 -3.87 11.92
N PHE A 90 2.54 -4.82 12.66
CA PHE A 90 2.18 -4.99 14.06
C PHE A 90 2.51 -3.70 14.82
N ALA A 91 1.66 -3.28 15.75
CA ALA A 91 1.83 -2.01 16.47
C ALA A 91 3.21 -1.86 17.15
N GLU A 92 3.87 -2.97 17.48
CA GLU A 92 5.21 -3.04 18.08
C GLU A 92 6.36 -2.93 17.04
N THR A 93 6.08 -3.21 15.77
CA THR A 93 7.06 -3.19 14.65
C THR A 93 6.83 -2.05 13.66
N LEU A 94 5.84 -1.19 13.89
CA LEU A 94 5.78 0.15 13.29
C LEU A 94 6.95 0.96 13.84
N ASN A 95 8.13 0.67 13.30
CA ASN A 95 9.37 1.37 13.58
C ASN A 95 9.12 2.87 13.44
N VAL A 96 9.79 3.67 14.28
CA VAL A 96 9.77 5.13 14.22
C VAL A 96 9.91 5.64 12.78
N ASN A 97 10.69 4.93 11.96
CA ASN A 97 10.93 5.21 10.55
C ASN A 97 9.67 5.14 9.67
N VAL A 98 8.75 4.18 9.87
CA VAL A 98 7.50 4.10 9.09
C VAL A 98 6.54 5.21 9.51
N LYS A 99 6.44 5.48 10.81
CA LYS A 99 5.64 6.62 11.31
C LYS A 99 6.16 7.94 10.73
N GLN A 100 7.48 8.13 10.75
CA GLN A 100 8.13 9.31 10.15
C GLN A 100 7.90 9.37 8.64
N LEU A 101 8.06 8.27 7.92
CA LEU A 101 7.77 8.19 6.49
C LEU A 101 6.35 8.69 6.19
N LEU A 102 5.35 8.15 6.89
CA LEU A 102 3.95 8.51 6.69
C LEU A 102 3.69 9.97 7.05
N VAL A 103 4.21 10.46 8.18
CA VAL A 103 4.09 11.86 8.58
C VAL A 103 4.76 12.77 7.55
N HIS A 104 5.95 12.47 7.05
CA HIS A 104 6.65 13.37 6.13
C HIS A 104 6.09 13.35 4.70
N GLN A 105 5.60 12.20 4.23
CA GLN A 105 5.25 12.01 2.83
C GLN A 105 3.74 11.98 2.54
N CYS A 106 2.89 11.73 3.54
CA CYS A 106 1.43 11.77 3.38
C CYS A 106 0.83 13.12 3.80
N GLN A 107 1.45 14.24 3.38
CA GLN A 107 1.02 15.60 3.73
C GLN A 107 -0.09 16.15 2.83
N HIS A 108 -0.32 15.52 1.68
CA HIS A 108 -1.33 16.00 0.75
C HIS A 108 -2.76 15.71 1.29
N PRO A 109 -3.70 16.67 1.28
CA PRO A 109 -5.03 16.51 1.90
C PRO A 109 -5.87 15.36 1.36
N ARG A 110 -5.57 14.89 0.14
CA ARG A 110 -6.26 13.73 -0.46
C ARG A 110 -5.64 12.39 -0.08
N THR A 111 -4.43 12.37 0.48
CA THR A 111 -3.74 11.13 0.84
C THR A 111 -4.32 10.59 2.15
N LYS A 112 -4.85 9.38 2.10
CA LYS A 112 -5.39 8.69 3.27
C LYS A 112 -4.46 7.55 3.65
N VAL A 113 -4.25 7.37 4.95
CA VAL A 113 -3.42 6.29 5.48
C VAL A 113 -4.28 5.31 6.26
N ILE A 114 -4.10 4.04 5.98
CA ILE A 114 -4.80 2.95 6.66
C ILE A 114 -3.76 2.03 7.25
N SER A 115 -3.78 1.97 8.57
CA SER A 115 -3.07 0.92 9.28
C SER A 115 -4.03 -0.22 9.61
N VAL A 116 -3.68 -1.41 9.19
CA VAL A 116 -4.42 -2.63 9.48
C VAL A 116 -3.62 -3.38 10.54
N GLY A 117 -4.11 -3.39 11.79
CA GLY A 117 -3.42 -3.98 12.94
C GLY A 117 -3.12 -3.04 14.12
N VAL A 118 -3.44 -1.74 14.02
CA VAL A 118 -3.20 -0.76 15.09
C VAL A 118 -4.50 -0.37 15.79
N CYS A 119 -4.52 -0.52 17.12
CA CYS A 119 -5.58 -0.02 17.99
C CYS A 119 -5.58 1.53 17.96
N ARG A 120 -6.77 2.16 18.01
CA ARG A 120 -7.00 3.59 17.76
C ARG A 120 -6.26 4.57 18.70
N SER A 121 -5.49 4.10 19.67
CA SER A 121 -4.94 4.90 20.77
C SER A 121 -3.60 5.58 20.50
N CYS A 122 -3.00 5.45 19.31
CA CYS A 122 -1.58 5.83 19.09
C CYS A 122 -1.32 6.83 17.94
N ILE A 123 -2.34 7.56 17.48
CA ILE A 123 -2.17 8.77 16.66
C ILE A 123 -2.66 9.96 17.46
#